data_AF-A0A067YBP3-F1
#
_entry.id   AF-A0A067YBP3-F1
#
_cell.length_a   1.000
_cell.length_b   1.000
_cell.length_c   1.000
_cell.angle_alpha   90.00
_cell.angle_beta   90.00
_cell.angle_gamma   90.00
#
_symmetry.space_group_name_H-M   'P 1'
#
loop_
_entity.id
_entity.type
_entity.pdbx_description
1 polymer ?
#
loop_
_entity_poly.entity_id
_entity_poly.type
_entity_poly.pdbx_seq_one_letter_code
_entity_poly.pdbx_strand_id
1 'polypeptide(L)'
;THCGWNTILESVLKGVPLITWPLFAEQRMNAVLLCEGLKVGVRPRVNENGLVERAGIVEVIKCLMEGEEGRKMRKRMNELKEAATNALKEDGSSTKTLSQLALKWESLV
;
A
#
# COMPACT_ATOMS: atom_id res chain seq x y z
N THR A 1 1.14 -9.39 2.42
CA THR A 1 -0.26 -9.12 2.02
C THR A 1 -0.49 -9.66 0.63
N HIS A 2 -1.72 -10.08 0.32
CA HIS A 2 -2.11 -10.45 -1.03
C HIS A 2 -2.35 -9.25 -1.97
N CYS A 3 -2.14 -8.02 -1.48
CA CYS A 3 -2.30 -6.78 -2.24
C CYS A 3 -3.73 -6.43 -2.65
N GLY A 4 -4.74 -6.92 -1.93
CA GLY A 4 -6.10 -6.40 -2.03
C GLY A 4 -6.18 -4.95 -1.54
N TRP A 5 -6.96 -4.11 -2.24
CA TRP A 5 -6.94 -2.66 -2.04
C TRP A 5 -7.30 -2.21 -0.62
N ASN A 6 -8.28 -2.85 0.02
CA ASN A 6 -8.67 -2.52 1.40
C ASN A 6 -7.51 -2.73 2.39
N THR A 7 -6.82 -3.88 2.31
CA THR A 7 -5.65 -4.15 3.17
C THR A 7 -4.51 -3.19 2.90
N ILE A 8 -4.35 -2.72 1.65
CA ILE A 8 -3.36 -1.70 1.31
C ILE A 8 -3.71 -0.39 2.02
N LEU A 9 -4.96 0.07 1.93
CA LEU A 9 -5.42 1.31 2.60
C LEU A 9 -5.26 1.23 4.11
N GLU A 10 -5.61 0.10 4.73
CA GLU A 10 -5.40 -0.15 6.17
C GLU A 10 -3.92 -0.04 6.55
N SER A 11 -3.03 -0.65 5.75
CA SER A 11 -1.59 -0.62 5.98
C SER A 11 -1.01 0.79 5.85
N VAL A 12 -1.47 1.57 4.86
CA VAL A 12 -1.11 2.97 4.67
C VAL A 12 -1.52 3.81 5.87
N LEU A 13 -2.78 3.69 6.33
CA LEU A 13 -3.28 4.42 7.50
C LEU A 13 -2.52 4.07 8.79
N LYS A 14 -1.92 2.88 8.88
CA LYS A 14 -1.09 2.47 10.02
C LYS A 14 0.40 2.77 9.84
N GLY A 15 0.86 3.09 8.63
CA GLY A 15 2.28 3.35 8.36
C GLY A 15 3.12 2.06 8.24
N VAL A 16 2.51 0.94 7.86
CA VAL A 16 3.16 -0.38 7.83
C VAL A 16 3.60 -0.71 6.40
N PRO A 17 4.90 -0.87 6.10
CA PRO A 17 5.35 -1.24 4.75
C PRO A 17 5.07 -2.72 4.47
N LEU A 18 5.12 -3.11 3.19
CA LEU A 18 4.48 -4.35 2.73
C LEU A 18 5.44 -5.34 2.09
N ILE A 19 5.31 -6.63 2.43
CA ILE A 19 5.69 -7.71 1.52
C ILE A 19 4.50 -7.98 0.61
N THR A 20 4.67 -7.73 -0.69
CA THR A 20 3.61 -7.90 -1.69
C THR A 20 3.60 -9.33 -2.23
N TRP A 21 2.48 -10.03 -2.11
CA TRP A 21 2.30 -11.42 -2.54
C TRP A 21 0.97 -11.61 -3.28
N PRO A 22 0.82 -11.04 -4.49
CA PRO A 22 -0.45 -11.03 -5.21
C PRO A 22 -0.88 -12.43 -5.66
N LEU A 23 -2.19 -12.71 -5.61
CA LEU A 23 -2.76 -14.03 -5.94
C LEU A 23 -3.68 -13.98 -7.16
N PHE A 24 -4.65 -13.08 -7.19
CA PHE A 24 -5.70 -13.02 -8.23
C PHE A 24 -6.18 -11.57 -8.51
N ALA A 25 -7.15 -11.42 -9.42
CA ALA A 25 -7.75 -10.14 -9.80
C ALA A 25 -6.69 -9.06 -10.15
N GLU A 26 -6.86 -7.84 -9.64
CA GLU A 26 -6.01 -6.67 -9.89
C GLU A 26 -4.77 -6.61 -9.00
N GLN A 27 -4.60 -7.56 -8.06
CA GLN A 27 -3.55 -7.54 -7.04
C GLN A 27 -2.14 -7.47 -7.63
N ARG A 28 -1.91 -8.05 -8.82
CA ARG A 28 -0.62 -7.95 -9.52
C ARG A 28 -0.29 -6.52 -9.94
N MET A 29 -1.29 -5.76 -10.39
CA MET A 29 -1.15 -4.33 -10.70
C MET A 29 -0.87 -3.53 -9.43
N ASN A 30 -1.60 -3.82 -8.35
CA ASN A 30 -1.37 -3.19 -7.05
C ASN A 30 0.05 -3.45 -6.54
N ALA A 31 0.57 -4.67 -6.71
CA ALA A 31 1.93 -5.02 -6.31
C ALA A 31 3.00 -4.20 -7.07
N VAL A 32 2.82 -3.99 -8.37
CA VAL A 32 3.70 -3.13 -9.19
C VAL A 32 3.64 -1.68 -8.70
N LEU A 33 2.45 -1.13 -8.48
CA LEU A 33 2.28 0.22 -7.93
C LEU A 33 3.02 0.37 -6.59
N LEU A 34 2.87 -0.59 -5.68
CA LEU A 34 3.49 -0.55 -4.36
C LEU A 34 5.01 -0.68 -4.38
N CYS A 35 5.56 -1.56 -5.22
CA CYS A 35 7.00 -1.85 -5.26
C CYS A 35 7.77 -0.84 -6.13
N GLU A 36 7.23 -0.48 -7.28
CA GLU A 36 7.96 0.30 -8.30
C GLU A 36 7.55 1.78 -8.27
N GLY A 37 6.24 2.05 -8.16
CA GLY A 37 5.72 3.42 -8.13
C GLY A 37 5.96 4.10 -6.79
N LEU A 38 5.28 3.63 -5.74
CA LEU A 38 5.33 4.20 -4.40
C LEU A 38 6.58 3.76 -3.61
N LYS A 39 7.17 2.62 -3.97
CA LYS A 39 8.36 2.04 -3.33
C LYS A 39 8.17 1.82 -1.82
N VAL A 40 6.98 1.40 -1.41
CA VAL A 40 6.61 1.11 -0.01
C VAL A 40 6.42 -0.38 0.26
N GLY A 41 6.68 -1.21 -0.74
CA GLY A 41 6.70 -2.66 -0.60
C GLY A 41 7.85 -3.32 -1.33
N VAL A 42 8.06 -4.59 -0.98
CA VAL A 42 9.04 -5.49 -1.59
C VAL A 42 8.35 -6.78 -2.00
N ARG A 43 8.74 -7.31 -3.17
CA ARG A 43 8.20 -8.55 -3.73
C ARG A 43 9.28 -9.63 -3.74
N PRO A 44 8.97 -10.87 -3.29
CA PRO A 44 9.92 -11.96 -3.41
C PRO A 44 10.11 -12.37 -4.87
N ARG A 45 11.32 -12.85 -5.19
CA ARG A 45 11.62 -13.41 -6.51
C ARG A 45 10.86 -14.73 -6.68
N VAL A 46 10.33 -14.91 -7.88
CA VAL A 46 9.64 -16.12 -8.30
C VAL A 46 10.55 -16.83 -9.29
N ASN A 47 10.75 -18.14 -9.12
CA ASN A 47 11.54 -18.94 -10.04
C ASN A 47 10.75 -19.28 -11.32
N GLU A 48 11.40 -19.95 -12.27
CA GLU A 48 10.81 -20.31 -13.57
C GLU A 48 9.54 -21.17 -13.45
N ASN A 49 9.42 -21.94 -12.36
CA ASN A 49 8.25 -22.76 -12.07
C ASN A 49 7.10 -22.00 -11.39
N GLY A 50 7.22 -20.67 -11.24
CA GLY A 50 6.21 -19.87 -10.56
C GLY A 50 6.25 -19.98 -9.04
N LEU A 51 7.30 -20.57 -8.46
CA LEU A 51 7.43 -20.79 -7.01
C LEU A 51 8.35 -19.76 -6.35
N VAL A 52 7.99 -19.36 -5.14
CA VAL A 52 8.86 -18.56 -4.27
C VAL A 52 9.59 -19.50 -3.33
N GLU A 53 10.92 -19.52 -3.43
CA GLU A 53 11.75 -20.39 -2.61
C GLU A 53 11.98 -19.82 -1.21
N ARG A 54 12.26 -20.71 -0.24
CA ARG A 54 12.54 -20.34 1.16
C ARG A 54 13.58 -19.21 1.27
N ALA A 55 14.64 -19.28 0.46
CA ALA A 55 15.69 -18.26 0.46
C ALA A 55 15.14 -16.87 0.10
N GLY A 56 14.30 -16.78 -0.94
CA GLY A 56 13.65 -15.53 -1.35
C GLY A 56 12.68 -15.00 -0.30
N ILE A 57 11.99 -15.86 0.46
CA ILE A 57 11.13 -15.44 1.57
C ILE A 57 11.97 -14.82 2.70
N VAL A 58 13.05 -15.48 3.10
CA VAL A 58 13.95 -14.99 4.16
C VAL A 58 14.59 -13.66 3.74
N GLU A 59 15.01 -13.53 2.49
CA GLU A 59 15.58 -12.31 1.93
C GLU A 59 14.62 -11.12 2.07
N VAL A 60 13.36 -11.25 1.62
CA VAL A 60 12.42 -10.13 1.66
C VAL A 60 11.98 -9.77 3.08
N ILE A 61 11.86 -10.76 3.97
CA ILE A 61 11.57 -10.52 5.40
C ILE A 61 12.71 -9.71 6.03
N LYS A 62 13.97 -10.15 5.87
CA LYS A 62 15.13 -9.43 6.40
C LYS A 62 15.28 -8.05 5.79
N CYS A 63 15.08 -7.92 4.48
CA CYS A 63 15.11 -6.64 3.77
C CYS A 63 14.12 -5.64 4.38
N LEU A 64 12.87 -6.06 4.63
CA LEU A 64 11.83 -5.18 5.15
C LEU A 64 12.01 -4.86 6.65
N MET A 65 12.43 -5.85 7.45
CA MET A 65 12.50 -5.72 8.90
C MET A 65 13.78 -5.04 9.38
N GLU A 66 14.93 -5.42 8.82
CA GLU A 66 16.26 -5.05 9.32
C GLU A 66 17.07 -4.20 8.32
N GLY A 67 16.79 -4.35 7.02
CA GLY A 67 17.55 -3.72 5.94
C GLY A 67 17.41 -2.20 5.86
N GLU A 68 18.42 -1.54 5.26
CA GLU A 68 18.38 -0.11 4.92
C GLU A 68 17.21 0.21 3.99
N GLU A 69 16.94 -0.64 2.99
CA GLU A 69 15.78 -0.47 2.11
C GLU A 69 14.46 -0.58 2.88
N GLY A 70 14.36 -1.47 3.88
CA GLY A 70 13.22 -1.54 4.79
C GLY A 70 12.99 -0.24 5.57
N ARG A 71 14.07 0.41 6.03
CA ARG A 71 14.00 1.73 6.69
C ARG A 71 13.50 2.82 5.73
N LYS A 72 13.99 2.85 4.49
CA LYS A 72 13.51 3.78 3.45
C LYS A 72 12.04 3.55 3.11
N MET A 73 11.61 2.28 3.01
CA MET A 73 10.19 1.92 2.79
C MET A 73 9.32 2.39 3.96
N ARG A 74 9.75 2.20 5.21
CA ARG A 74 9.04 2.69 6.41
C ARG A 74 8.89 4.21 6.40
N LYS A 75 9.95 4.94 6.02
CA LYS A 75 9.91 6.41 5.89
C LYS A 75 8.85 6.84 4.87
N ARG A 76 8.89 6.31 3.64
CA ARG A 76 7.90 6.60 2.60
C ARG A 76 6.48 6.21 3.03
N MET A 77 6.33 5.09 3.73
CA MET A 77 5.02 4.66 4.22
C MET A 77 4.47 5.60 5.31
N ASN A 78 5.32 6.18 6.16
CA ASN A 78 4.90 7.20 7.12
C ASN A 78 4.49 8.51 6.43
N GLU A 79 5.19 8.92 5.36
CA GLU A 79 4.79 10.07 4.55
C GLU A 79 3.38 9.84 3.94
N LEU A 80 3.10 8.63 3.45
CA LEU A 80 1.76 8.25 2.97
C LEU A 80 0.73 8.21 4.10
N LYS A 81 1.08 7.74 5.29
CA LYS A 81 0.20 7.75 6.46
C LYS A 81 -0.23 9.17 6.83
N GLU A 82 0.71 10.11 6.85
CA GLU A 82 0.43 11.52 7.11
C GLU A 82 -0.47 12.11 6.04
N ALA A 83 -0.16 11.85 4.76
CA ALA A 83 -1.00 12.29 3.64
C ALA A 83 -2.43 11.72 3.73
N ALA A 84 -2.58 10.44 4.03
CA ALA A 84 -3.89 9.79 4.19
C ALA A 84 -4.66 10.37 5.39
N THR A 85 -3.98 10.63 6.50
CA THR A 85 -4.60 11.26 7.68
C THR A 85 -5.07 12.68 7.36
N ASN A 86 -4.26 13.46 6.64
CA ASN A 86 -4.59 14.81 6.24
C ASN A 86 -5.77 14.85 5.24
N ALA A 87 -5.85 13.90 4.31
CA ALA A 87 -6.94 13.82 3.35
C ALA A 87 -8.31 13.56 4.00
N LEU A 88 -8.34 12.92 5.18
CA LEU A 88 -9.54 12.57 5.94
C LEU A 88 -9.91 13.57 7.05
N LYS A 89 -9.12 14.64 7.27
CA LYS A 89 -9.50 15.73 8.19
C LYS A 89 -10.80 16.40 7.74
N GLU A 90 -11.41 17.19 8.63
CA GLU A 90 -12.65 17.93 8.33
C GLU A 90 -12.52 18.81 7.08
N ASP A 91 -11.38 19.47 6.90
CA ASP A 91 -11.03 20.28 5.73
C ASP A 91 -10.16 19.52 4.70
N GLY A 92 -10.02 18.20 4.86
CA GLY A 92 -9.23 17.31 4.03
C GLY A 92 -9.83 17.10 2.64
N SER A 93 -8.99 16.72 1.68
CA SER A 93 -9.40 16.56 0.28
C SER A 93 -10.48 15.49 0.09
N SER A 94 -10.32 14.31 0.67
CA SER A 94 -11.31 13.22 0.56
C SER A 94 -12.62 13.57 1.23
N THR A 95 -12.58 14.20 2.41
CA THR A 95 -13.77 14.70 3.11
C THR A 95 -14.51 15.72 2.26
N LYS A 96 -13.80 16.73 1.73
CA LYS A 96 -14.39 17.76 0.85
C LYS A 96 -15.03 17.15 -0.40
N THR A 97 -14.38 16.19 -1.06
CA THR A 97 -14.95 15.51 -2.22
C THR A 97 -16.25 14.79 -1.87
N LEU A 98 -16.29 14.10 -0.73
CA LEU A 98 -17.51 13.41 -0.29
C LEU A 98 -18.62 14.40 0.12
N SER A 99 -18.28 15.47 0.83
CA SER A 99 -19.23 16.54 1.18
C SER A 99 -19.81 17.21 -0.07
N GLN A 100 -19.01 17.49 -1.09
CA GLN A 100 -19.50 18.03 -2.37
C GLN A 100 -20.50 17.09 -3.04
N LEU A 101 -20.27 15.78 -2.99
CA LEU A 101 -21.21 14.79 -3.51
C LEU A 101 -22.53 14.80 -2.72
N ALA A 102 -22.45 14.81 -1.38
CA ALA A 102 -23.62 14.88 -0.51
C ALA A 102 -24.46 16.15 -0.77
N LEU A 103 -23.82 17.31 -0.85
CA LEU A 103 -24.49 18.59 -1.16
C LEU A 103 -25.18 18.56 -2.53
N LYS A 104 -24.56 17.93 -3.54
CA LYS A 104 -25.21 17.74 -4.84
C LYS A 104 -26.45 16.87 -4.74
N TRP A 105 -26.41 15.80 -3.96
CA TRP A 105 -27.59 14.95 -3.75
C TRP A 105 -28.69 15.65 -2.98
N GLU A 106 -28.36 16.45 -1.96
CA GLU A 106 -29.34 17.27 -1.24
C GLU A 106 -30.04 18.27 -2.16
N SER A 107 -29.32 18.82 -3.15
CA SER A 107 -29.93 19.75 -4.13
C SER A 107 -30.86 19.09 -5.16
N LEU A 108 -30.89 17.75 -5.22
CA LEU A 108 -31.75 16.99 -6.13
C LEU A 108 -33.05 16.51 -5.46
N VAL A 109 -33.17 16.67 -4.14
CA VAL A 109 -34.36 16.31 -3.33
C VAL A 109 -35.13 17.58 -3.00
#